data_AF-A0A424SH66-F1
#
_entry.id   AF-A0A424SH66-F1
#
_cell.length_a   1.000
_cell.length_b   1.000
_cell.length_c   1.000
_cell.angle_alpha   90.00
_cell.angle_beta   90.00
_cell.angle_gamma   90.00
#
_symmetry.space_group_name_H-M   'P 1'
#
loop_
_entity.id
_entity.type
_entity.pdbx_description
1 polymer ?
#
loop_
_entity_poly.entity_id
_entity_poly.type
_entity_poly.pdbx_seq_one_letter_code
_entity_poly.pdbx_strand_id
1 'polypeptide(L)'
;MKTIYLEEFLHDGMLKEKFFRQKIDELNWDEFQDQRVLIKGCSEAPIPTWAYLIITAHLSQKAKRIYFGELRQAIKIFNRDK
;
A
#
# COMPACT_ATOMS: atom_id res chain seq x y z
N MET A 1 9.72 -8.61 5.17
CA MET A 1 9.06 -7.35 4.80
C MET A 1 7.98 -7.72 3.81
N LYS A 2 6.72 -7.38 4.08
CA LYS A 2 5.62 -7.63 3.13
C LYS A 2 5.59 -6.48 2.12
N THR A 3 5.15 -6.77 0.89
CA THR A 3 5.03 -5.76 -0.17
C THR A 3 3.59 -5.76 -0.66
N ILE A 4 3.02 -4.58 -0.81
CA ILE A 4 1.75 -4.36 -1.49
C ILE A 4 2.08 -3.73 -2.85
N TYR A 5 1.63 -4.37 -3.92
CA TYR A 5 1.82 -3.92 -5.29
C TYR A 5 0.57 -3.18 -5.74
N LEU A 6 0.68 -1.87 -6.03
CA LEU A 6 -0.47 -1.07 -6.47
C LEU A 6 -1.02 -1.51 -7.84
N GLU A 7 -0.20 -2.20 -8.63
CA GLU A 7 -0.58 -2.88 -9.88
C GLU A 7 -1.74 -3.86 -9.68
N GLU A 8 -1.78 -4.57 -8.55
CA GLU A 8 -2.82 -5.56 -8.24
C GLU A 8 -4.20 -4.93 -8.04
N PHE A 9 -4.26 -3.61 -7.87
CA PHE A 9 -5.50 -2.86 -7.71
C PHE A 9 -6.00 -2.22 -9.01
N LEU A 10 -5.25 -2.33 -10.11
CA LEU A 10 -5.68 -1.83 -11.41
C LEU A 10 -6.93 -2.57 -11.89
N HIS A 11 -7.74 -1.84 -12.65
CA HIS A 11 -8.92 -2.34 -13.34
C HIS A 11 -8.97 -1.68 -14.72
N ASP A 12 -8.90 -2.49 -15.78
CA ASP A 12 -8.69 -2.05 -17.17
C ASP A 12 -7.45 -1.14 -17.35
N GLY A 13 -6.34 -1.51 -16.70
CA GLY A 13 -5.07 -0.77 -16.82
C GLY A 13 -5.05 0.60 -16.11
N MET A 14 -6.04 0.91 -15.28
CA MET A 14 -6.04 2.15 -14.48
C MET A 14 -6.65 1.95 -13.09
N LEU A 15 -6.36 2.88 -12.18
CA LEU A 15 -6.98 2.89 -10.86
C LEU A 15 -8.36 3.55 -10.92
N LYS A 16 -9.41 2.74 -10.79
CA LYS A 16 -10.79 3.19 -10.62
C LYS A 16 -11.15 3.14 -9.13
N GLU A 17 -11.46 4.29 -8.53
CA GLU A 17 -11.65 4.43 -7.07
C GLU A 17 -12.65 3.41 -6.49
N LYS A 18 -13.80 3.22 -7.16
CA LYS A 18 -14.82 2.26 -6.71
C LYS A 18 -14.26 0.83 -6.55
N PHE A 19 -13.55 0.34 -7.57
CA PHE A 19 -12.98 -1.01 -7.56
C PHE A 19 -11.78 -1.13 -6.59
N PHE A 20 -10.99 -0.06 -6.49
CA PHE A 20 -9.90 0.00 -5.52
C PHE A 20 -10.44 -0.14 -4.09
N ARG A 21 -11.47 0.63 -3.73
CA ARG A 21 -12.08 0.58 -2.39
C ARG A 21 -12.68 -0.78 -2.08
N GLN A 22 -13.33 -1.42 -3.05
CA GLN A 22 -13.81 -2.80 -2.88
C GLN A 22 -12.67 -3.77 -2.53
N LYS A 23 -11.56 -3.74 -3.28
CA LYS A 23 -10.37 -4.56 -2.96
C LYS A 23 -9.78 -4.24 -1.59
N ILE A 24 -9.74 -2.97 -1.20
CA ILE A 24 -9.26 -2.52 0.12
C ILE A 24 -10.11 -3.11 1.25
N ASP A 25 -11.43 -3.19 1.07
CA ASP A 25 -12.35 -3.74 2.06
C ASP A 25 -12.23 -5.28 2.18
N GLU A 26 -11.82 -5.95 1.10
CA GLU A 26 -11.62 -7.40 1.04
C GLU A 26 -10.25 -7.86 1.58
N LEU A 27 -9.28 -6.95 1.69
CA LEU A 27 -7.95 -7.29 2.20
C LEU A 27 -7.97 -7.65 3.69
N ASN A 28 -7.36 -8.78 4.02
CA ASN A 28 -7.12 -9.14 5.41
C ASN A 28 -5.97 -8.29 6.00
N TRP A 29 -6.31 -7.18 6.64
CA TRP A 29 -5.32 -6.25 7.20
C TRP A 29 -4.51 -6.80 8.38
N ASP A 30 -5.02 -7.82 9.08
CA ASP A 30 -4.34 -8.43 10.23
C ASP A 30 -3.05 -9.15 9.81
N GLU A 31 -2.93 -9.51 8.54
CA GLU A 31 -1.71 -10.03 7.95
C GLU A 31 -0.50 -9.10 8.02
N PHE A 32 -0.72 -7.81 8.24
CA PHE A 32 0.31 -6.79 8.35
C PHE A 32 0.66 -6.44 9.80
N GLN A 33 0.05 -7.11 10.78
CA GLN A 33 0.28 -6.88 12.21
C GLN A 33 1.78 -7.00 12.53
N ASP A 34 2.33 -5.93 13.10
CA ASP A 34 3.75 -5.78 13.48
C ASP A 34 4.77 -5.99 12.35
N GLN A 35 4.31 -6.04 11.10
CA GLN A 35 5.17 -6.20 9.93
C GLN A 35 5.79 -4.88 9.47
N ARG A 36 6.91 -5.01 8.75
CA ARG A 36 7.44 -3.94 7.90
C ARG A 36 6.81 -4.11 6.52
N VAL A 37 6.16 -3.07 6.01
CA VAL A 37 5.40 -3.11 4.76
C VAL A 37 5.95 -2.09 3.77
N LEU A 38 6.21 -2.53 2.54
CA LEU A 38 6.54 -1.68 1.40
C LEU A 38 5.30 -1.51 0.52
N ILE A 39 4.92 -0.28 0.21
CA ILE A 39 3.95 0.02 -0.85
C ILE A 39 4.73 0.34 -2.11
N LYS A 40 4.64 -0.55 -3.09
CA LYS A 40 5.30 -0.43 -4.39
C LYS A 40 4.29 0.00 -5.44
N GLY A 41 4.65 1.02 -6.22
CA GLY A 41 3.77 1.59 -7.24
C GLY A 41 4.39 1.73 -8.62
N CYS A 42 5.36 0.88 -8.96
CA CYS A 42 5.95 0.81 -10.29
C CYS A 42 5.00 0.11 -11.27
N SER A 43 3.85 0.72 -11.54
CA SER A 43 2.91 0.22 -12.56
C SER A 43 3.13 0.93 -13.89
N GLU A 44 2.83 0.26 -14.99
CA GLU A 44 2.75 0.88 -16.32
C GLU A 44 1.69 2.01 -16.39
N ALA A 45 0.79 2.06 -15.40
CA ALA A 45 -0.24 3.08 -15.25
C ALA A 45 0.15 4.18 -14.24
N PRO A 46 -0.38 5.41 -14.40
CA PRO A 46 -0.23 6.45 -13.39
C PRO A 46 -0.98 6.07 -12.10
N ILE A 47 -0.25 5.98 -11.00
CA ILE A 47 -0.83 5.71 -9.68
C ILE A 47 -1.08 7.02 -8.94
N PRO A 48 -2.34 7.38 -8.63
CA PRO A 48 -2.67 8.61 -7.94
C PRO A 48 -2.29 8.54 -6.46
N THR A 49 -1.92 9.69 -5.90
CA THR A 49 -1.48 9.82 -4.50
C THR A 49 -2.49 9.28 -3.49
N TRP A 50 -3.80 9.43 -3.76
CA TRP A 50 -4.84 8.98 -2.84
C TRP A 50 -4.79 7.46 -2.58
N ALA A 51 -4.34 6.64 -3.53
CA ALA A 51 -4.25 5.19 -3.35
C ALA A 51 -3.19 4.83 -2.29
N TYR A 52 -2.04 5.50 -2.33
CA TYR A 52 -1.01 5.38 -1.30
C TYR A 52 -1.52 5.81 0.07
N LEU A 53 -2.24 6.94 0.13
CA LEU A 53 -2.76 7.49 1.38
C LEU A 53 -3.78 6.56 2.03
N ILE A 54 -4.70 5.98 1.25
CA ILE A 54 -5.69 5.03 1.76
C ILE A 54 -5.00 3.80 2.34
N ILE A 55 -4.13 3.13 1.58
CA ILE A 55 -3.42 1.93 2.09
C ILE A 55 -2.61 2.27 3.34
N THR A 56 -1.94 3.42 3.33
CA THR A 56 -1.18 3.88 4.50
C THR A 56 -2.06 4.07 5.73
N ALA A 57 -3.29 4.59 5.57
CA ALA A 57 -4.24 4.78 6.67
C ALA A 57 -4.71 3.46 7.31
N HIS A 58 -4.85 2.38 6.52
CA HIS A 58 -5.13 1.05 7.06
C HIS A 58 -3.87 0.45 7.71
N LEU A 59 -2.73 0.50 7.02
CA LEU A 59 -1.47 -0.04 7.52
C LEU A 59 -1.00 0.65 8.80
N SER A 60 -1.22 1.96 8.96
CA SER A 60 -0.76 2.70 10.15
C SER A 60 -1.43 2.22 11.44
N GLN A 61 -2.53 1.46 11.35
CA GLN A 61 -3.21 0.86 12.49
C GLN A 61 -2.68 -0.52 12.89
N LYS A 62 -2.03 -1.24 11.96
CA LYS A 62 -1.56 -2.63 12.16
C LYS A 62 -0.03 -2.80 12.02
N ALA A 63 0.58 -2.18 11.02
CA ALA A 63 1.98 -2.35 10.68
C ALA A 63 2.92 -1.65 11.67
N LYS A 64 4.14 -2.19 11.79
CA LYS A 64 5.22 -1.60 12.57
C LYS A 64 5.89 -0.45 11.81
N ARG A 65 6.12 -0.62 10.51
CA ARG A 65 6.77 0.37 9.63
C ARG A 65 6.19 0.31 8.24
N ILE A 66 6.03 1.48 7.61
CA ILE A 66 5.55 1.61 6.24
C ILE A 66 6.62 2.33 5.42
N TYR A 67 6.85 1.83 4.21
CA TYR A 67 7.80 2.36 3.26
C TYR A 67 7.14 2.53 1.89
N PHE A 68 7.56 3.51 1.10
CA PHE A 68 7.17 3.70 -0.29
C PHE A 68 8.34 3.45 -1.24
N GLY A 69 8.03 3.03 -2.47
CA GLY A 69 9.00 2.94 -3.57
C GLY A 69 9.50 1.52 -3.83
N GLU A 70 10.76 1.40 -4.20
CA GLU A 70 11.41 0.12 -4.54
C GLU A 70 12.22 -0.43 -3.37
N LEU A 71 12.40 -1.75 -3.29
CA LEU A 71 13.10 -2.41 -2.17
C LEU A 71 14.48 -1.82 -1.88
N ARG A 72 15.25 -1.44 -2.91
CA ARG A 72 16.59 -0.86 -2.76
C ARG A 72 16.59 0.64 -2.45
N GLN A 73 15.48 1.33 -2.69
CA GLN A 73 15.33 2.78 -2.53
C GLN A 73 14.09 3.14 -1.68
N ALA A 74 13.75 2.26 -0.74
CA ALA A 74 12.51 2.35 0.01
C ALA A 74 12.56 3.55 0.98
N ILE A 75 11.63 4.48 0.82
CA ILE A 75 11.50 5.65 1.67
C ILE A 75 10.59 5.29 2.84
N LYS A 76 11.10 5.36 4.07
CA LYS A 76 10.29 5.10 5.27
C LYS A 76 9.37 6.29 5.54
N ILE A 77 8.06 6.05 5.57
CA ILE A 77 7.05 7.09 5.78
C ILE A 77 6.32 6.97 7.12
N PHE A 78 6.41 5.82 7.79
CA PHE A 78 5.77 5.58 9.09
C PHE A 78 6.59 4.63 9.96
N ASN A 79 6.57 4.86 11.28
CA ASN A 79 7.15 3.98 12.29
C ASN A 79 6.35 4.06 13.58
N ARG A 80 5.73 2.96 14.01
CA ARG A 80 4.85 2.93 15.20
C ARG A 80 5.58 3.22 16.52
N ASP A 81 6.85 2.82 16.61
CA ASP A 81 7.65 2.95 17.83
C ASP A 81 8.20 4.38 18.07
N LYS A 82 7.86 5.36 17.23
CA LYS A 82 8.28 6.77 17.35
C LYS A 82 7.08 7.68 17.19
#